data_AF-A0A8J5VUT1-F1
#
_entry.id   AF-A0A8J5VUT1-F1
#
_cell.length_a   1.000
_cell.length_b   1.000
_cell.length_c   1.000
_cell.angle_alpha   90.00
_cell.angle_beta   90.00
_cell.angle_gamma   90.00
#
_symmetry.space_group_name_H-M   'P 1'
#
loop_
_entity.id
_entity.type
_entity.pdbx_description
1 polymer ?
#
loop_
_entity_poly.entity_id
_entity_poly.type
_entity_poly.pdbx_seq_one_letter_code
_entity_poly.pdbx_strand_id
1 'polypeptide(L)'
;MLLQRKGLQKRNSSIGVVATLFGDKEDMMMLEQNHLADWGESTIHDDELLERYNYDFDSSQSKATALGLNKKRPVLIIQGPPGTAPSNAAVDNMVDKLSDTGLNVVRVGNPARISPSVASRSLGELVNRRLKKFTQEFERKKSDLRKDLKHCIQDDTLAAGTRRLLKQLGKTFKSKEKEIIREVLSNAEVVLSTNIGAADPLVRRIGCFDLVIIDEAGQAIEPSCWIPILQGKRCIIAGDHRQLAPVILSREAMQGGLSMSLLERASSVHDELLTTKLTTQYRMHDSIANWASNEMYDGLLKSSPSVASHLLSDFPFIKETWITHCAFLLLDTRMPYGSLNIDCEEHLDPAGTGSFYNSGEADVVSQHVLSLVQCGVSPNAIAVQSPYIAQVQLLRDRLEEYPQASGVDVSTIDSFQGREADAVIISMVRSNSRGAVGFLGDNRRMNVAITRARRHVALVCDSSTICNNDFLGVAS
;
A
#
# COMPACT_ATOMS: atom_id res chain seq x y z
N MET A 1 27.02 -12.20 19.87
CA MET A 1 26.92 -13.15 21.05
C MET A 1 25.61 -13.97 21.11
N LEU A 2 24.59 -13.62 20.30
CA LEU A 2 23.27 -14.28 20.27
C LEU A 2 23.31 -15.68 19.64
N LEU A 3 24.22 -15.91 18.69
CA LEU A 3 24.28 -17.13 17.88
C LEU A 3 24.94 -18.32 18.60
N GLN A 4 25.87 -18.10 19.55
CA GLN A 4 26.60 -19.18 20.23
C GLN A 4 26.05 -19.55 21.62
N ARG A 5 25.42 -18.63 22.36
CA ARG A 5 25.04 -18.89 23.77
C ARG A 5 23.76 -19.73 23.99
N LYS A 6 22.95 -19.99 22.96
CA LYS A 6 21.64 -20.67 23.11
C LYS A 6 21.33 -21.82 22.13
N GLY A 7 22.33 -22.47 21.54
CA GLY A 7 22.11 -23.79 20.92
C GLY A 7 21.10 -23.81 19.76
N LEU A 8 21.17 -22.88 18.82
CA LEU A 8 20.40 -22.97 17.57
C LEU A 8 21.08 -23.91 16.57
N GLN A 9 21.15 -25.21 16.92
CA GLN A 9 21.50 -26.31 16.00
C GLN A 9 20.31 -26.73 15.09
N LYS A 10 19.20 -25.98 15.07
CA LYS A 10 18.09 -26.26 14.16
C LYS A 10 18.36 -25.59 12.81
N ARG A 11 18.07 -26.32 11.72
CA ARG A 11 17.89 -25.79 10.36
C ARG A 11 16.72 -24.79 10.34
N ASN A 12 16.88 -23.63 10.99
CA ASN A 12 15.92 -22.55 10.93
C ASN A 12 16.26 -21.71 9.70
N SER A 13 15.36 -21.74 8.72
CA SER A 13 15.51 -20.99 7.46
C SER A 13 15.71 -19.49 7.71
N SER A 14 15.15 -18.95 8.79
CA SER A 14 15.15 -17.51 9.08
C SER A 14 16.28 -17.03 10.00
N ILE A 15 17.24 -17.89 10.39
CA ILE A 15 18.30 -17.49 11.33
C ILE A 15 19.18 -16.35 10.79
N GLY A 16 19.49 -16.39 9.49
CA GLY A 16 20.20 -15.31 8.82
C GLY A 16 19.42 -14.00 8.89
N VAL A 17 18.11 -14.04 8.63
CA VAL A 17 17.24 -12.85 8.70
C VAL A 17 17.22 -12.23 10.10
N VAL A 18 17.05 -13.05 11.15
CA VAL A 18 17.01 -12.55 12.54
C VAL A 18 18.36 -11.99 12.96
N ALA A 19 19.46 -12.70 12.65
CA ALA A 19 20.81 -12.22 12.92
C ALA A 19 21.11 -10.92 12.19
N THR A 20 20.62 -10.76 10.96
CA THR A 20 20.81 -9.53 10.19
C THR A 20 20.03 -8.33 10.73
N LEU A 21 18.78 -8.53 11.15
CA LEU A 21 17.90 -7.44 11.59
C LEU A 21 18.12 -6.99 13.04
N PHE A 22 18.78 -7.81 13.87
CA PHE A 22 18.97 -7.53 15.29
C PHE A 22 20.39 -7.80 15.81
N GLY A 23 21.25 -8.41 15.01
CA GLY A 23 22.66 -8.61 15.34
C GLY A 23 23.46 -7.33 15.19
N ASP A 24 24.56 -7.27 15.93
CA ASP A 24 25.55 -6.20 15.78
C ASP A 24 26.44 -6.42 14.55
N LYS A 25 27.40 -5.52 14.34
CA LYS A 25 28.35 -5.64 13.21
C LYS A 25 29.20 -6.91 13.29
N GLU A 26 29.51 -7.41 14.49
CA GLU A 26 30.29 -8.64 14.66
C GLU A 26 29.48 -9.86 14.25
N ASP A 27 28.21 -9.94 14.64
CA ASP A 27 27.30 -11.00 14.23
C ASP A 27 27.16 -11.02 12.67
N MET A 28 27.13 -9.85 12.02
CA MET A 28 27.10 -9.71 10.55
C MET A 28 28.40 -10.17 9.87
N MET A 29 29.56 -9.76 10.38
CA MET A 29 30.86 -10.22 9.88
C MET A 29 31.02 -11.73 10.05
N MET A 30 30.50 -12.30 11.14
CA MET A 30 30.53 -13.74 11.38
C MET A 30 29.70 -14.49 10.32
N LEU A 31 28.56 -13.96 9.88
CA LEU A 31 27.78 -14.57 8.80
C LEU A 31 28.58 -14.65 7.50
N GLU A 32 29.27 -13.58 7.13
CA GLU A 32 30.09 -13.51 5.92
C GLU A 32 31.32 -14.43 5.99
N GLN A 33 32.06 -14.40 7.10
CA GLN A 33 33.24 -15.26 7.33
C GLN A 33 32.90 -16.75 7.31
N ASN A 34 31.68 -17.13 7.72
CA ASN A 34 31.20 -18.51 7.67
C ASN A 34 30.45 -18.84 6.36
N HIS A 35 30.49 -17.97 5.35
CA HIS A 35 29.81 -18.13 4.06
C HIS A 35 28.29 -18.34 4.16
N LEU A 36 27.68 -17.80 5.22
CA LEU A 36 26.24 -17.83 5.47
C LEU A 36 25.51 -16.61 4.89
N ALA A 37 26.24 -15.53 4.60
CA ALA A 37 25.72 -14.34 3.94
C ALA A 37 26.71 -13.83 2.89
N ASP A 38 26.17 -13.15 1.89
CA ASP A 38 26.92 -12.36 0.91
C ASP A 38 26.18 -11.02 0.73
N TRP A 39 26.91 -9.93 0.94
CA TRP A 39 26.38 -8.57 0.89
C TRP A 39 26.60 -7.90 -0.47
N GLY A 40 27.33 -8.56 -1.37
CA GLY A 40 27.59 -8.08 -2.72
C GLY A 40 26.38 -8.14 -3.64
N GLU A 41 26.54 -7.52 -4.80
CA GLU A 41 25.61 -7.59 -5.91
C GLU A 41 25.80 -8.92 -6.66
N SER A 42 24.71 -9.56 -7.08
CA SER A 42 24.83 -10.65 -8.04
C SER A 42 25.08 -10.06 -9.42
N THR A 43 25.97 -10.69 -10.20
CA THR A 43 26.08 -10.37 -11.62
C THR A 43 24.76 -10.73 -12.30
N ILE A 44 24.08 -9.73 -12.87
CA ILE A 44 22.94 -9.95 -13.74
C ILE A 44 23.50 -10.58 -15.03
N HIS A 45 23.69 -11.89 -15.03
CA HIS A 45 24.13 -12.64 -16.22
C HIS A 45 22.97 -13.04 -17.13
N ASP A 46 21.73 -12.80 -16.70
CA ASP A 46 20.52 -13.09 -17.48
C ASP A 46 20.01 -11.82 -18.18
N ASP A 47 20.79 -11.31 -19.15
CA ASP A 47 20.29 -10.33 -20.13
C ASP A 47 18.99 -10.84 -20.78
N GLU A 48 18.85 -12.17 -20.95
CA GLU A 48 17.62 -12.81 -21.42
C GLU A 48 16.39 -12.51 -20.57
N LEU A 49 16.48 -12.35 -19.23
CA LEU A 49 15.31 -12.05 -18.39
C LEU A 49 14.87 -10.58 -18.50
N LEU A 50 15.83 -9.65 -18.58
CA LEU A 50 15.55 -8.23 -18.77
C LEU A 50 15.01 -7.96 -20.18
N GLU A 51 15.60 -8.60 -21.20
CA GLU A 51 15.14 -8.54 -22.59
C GLU A 51 13.77 -9.20 -22.77
N ARG A 52 13.53 -10.37 -22.15
CA ARG A 52 12.27 -11.11 -22.28
C ARG A 52 11.04 -10.37 -21.77
N TYR A 53 11.21 -9.48 -20.79
CA TYR A 53 10.12 -8.68 -20.23
C TYR A 53 10.20 -7.19 -20.61
N ASN A 54 11.19 -6.79 -21.44
CA ASN A 54 11.38 -5.43 -21.94
C ASN A 54 11.32 -4.35 -20.84
N TYR A 55 11.93 -4.63 -19.68
CA TYR A 55 11.98 -3.67 -18.58
C TYR A 55 13.19 -2.74 -18.75
N ASP A 56 12.93 -1.47 -19.02
CA ASP A 56 13.94 -0.41 -18.99
C ASP A 56 14.11 0.09 -17.55
N PHE A 57 14.96 -0.60 -16.78
CA PHE A 57 15.25 -0.23 -15.40
C PHE A 57 16.32 0.86 -15.33
N ASP A 58 16.07 1.90 -14.53
CA ASP A 58 17.14 2.84 -14.21
C ASP A 58 18.24 2.18 -13.35
N SER A 59 19.34 2.91 -13.17
CA SER A 59 20.50 2.40 -12.42
C SER A 59 20.16 2.00 -10.98
N SER A 60 19.24 2.70 -10.30
CA SER A 60 18.86 2.39 -8.92
C SER A 60 17.99 1.15 -8.83
N GLN A 61 17.07 0.96 -9.79
CA GLN A 61 16.25 -0.24 -9.94
C GLN A 61 17.10 -1.46 -10.31
N SER A 62 18.04 -1.29 -11.25
CA SER A 62 18.99 -2.33 -11.65
C SER A 62 19.84 -2.80 -10.47
N LYS A 63 20.38 -1.87 -9.68
CA LYS A 63 21.12 -2.18 -8.45
C LYS A 63 20.27 -2.93 -7.43
N ALA A 64 19.05 -2.44 -7.16
CA ALA A 64 18.14 -3.09 -6.22
C ALA A 64 17.79 -4.53 -6.67
N THR A 65 17.63 -4.73 -7.97
CA THR A 65 17.37 -6.04 -8.57
C THR A 65 18.59 -6.97 -8.44
N ALA A 66 19.80 -6.49 -8.75
CA ALA A 66 21.05 -7.24 -8.59
C ALA A 66 21.29 -7.70 -7.14
N LEU A 67 20.98 -6.85 -6.16
CA LEU A 67 21.03 -7.20 -4.74
C LEU A 67 19.94 -8.22 -4.36
N GLY A 68 18.73 -8.05 -4.88
CA GLY A 68 17.57 -8.93 -4.62
C GLY A 68 17.71 -10.32 -5.23
N LEU A 69 18.46 -10.46 -6.32
CA LEU A 69 18.75 -11.75 -6.97
C LEU A 69 19.85 -12.54 -6.25
N ASN A 70 20.67 -11.90 -5.41
CA ASN A 70 21.67 -12.60 -4.60
C ASN A 70 21.00 -13.55 -3.58
N LYS A 71 20.99 -14.85 -3.90
CA LYS A 71 20.36 -15.90 -3.06
C LYS A 71 21.05 -16.09 -1.70
N LYS A 72 22.30 -15.64 -1.56
CA LYS A 72 23.05 -15.68 -0.29
C LYS A 72 22.77 -14.45 0.58
N ARG A 73 22.11 -13.42 0.06
CA ARG A 73 21.71 -12.24 0.84
C ARG A 73 20.48 -12.57 1.69
N PRO A 74 20.58 -12.55 3.03
CA PRO A 74 19.45 -12.92 3.90
C PRO A 74 18.35 -11.86 3.93
N VAL A 75 18.73 -10.57 3.89
CA VAL A 75 17.83 -9.43 3.98
C VAL A 75 18.23 -8.35 2.99
N LEU A 76 17.24 -7.79 2.30
CA LEU A 76 17.38 -6.57 1.52
C LEU A 76 16.24 -5.62 1.87
N ILE A 77 16.56 -4.35 2.09
CA ILE A 77 15.57 -3.29 2.28
C ILE A 77 15.60 -2.42 1.02
N ILE A 78 14.43 -2.20 0.43
CA ILE A 78 14.27 -1.31 -0.73
C ILE A 78 13.41 -0.13 -0.28
N GLN A 79 14.02 1.04 -0.17
CA GLN A 79 13.28 2.27 0.03
C GLN A 79 12.81 2.81 -1.33
N GLY A 80 11.51 2.73 -1.58
CA GLY A 80 10.87 3.21 -2.79
C GLY A 80 10.10 4.50 -2.54
N PRO A 81 10.45 5.63 -3.16
CA PRO A 81 9.67 6.88 -3.11
C PRO A 81 8.23 6.69 -3.64
N PRO A 82 7.36 7.71 -3.57
CA PRO A 82 5.89 7.63 -3.68
C PRO A 82 5.30 6.57 -4.63
N GLY A 83 4.55 5.60 -4.10
CA GLY A 83 3.93 4.53 -4.90
C GLY A 83 2.91 3.62 -4.17
N THR A 84 2.31 4.07 -3.06
CA THR A 84 1.97 3.16 -1.96
C THR A 84 0.51 2.70 -1.80
N ALA A 85 0.11 1.46 -2.10
CA ALA A 85 -1.31 1.05 -2.00
C ALA A 85 -1.76 0.48 -0.63
N PRO A 86 -3.06 0.56 -0.24
CA PRO A 86 -3.58 -0.14 0.93
C PRO A 86 -3.33 -1.65 0.85
N SER A 87 -3.14 -2.35 1.97
CA SER A 87 -2.57 -3.72 1.96
C SER A 87 -3.24 -4.74 1.03
N ASN A 88 -4.57 -4.72 0.85
CA ASN A 88 -5.21 -5.64 -0.12
C ASN A 88 -5.01 -5.17 -1.57
N ALA A 89 -5.09 -3.86 -1.81
CA ALA A 89 -4.84 -3.27 -3.12
C ALA A 89 -3.37 -3.45 -3.54
N ALA A 90 -2.41 -3.33 -2.61
CA ALA A 90 -1.01 -3.63 -2.87
C ALA A 90 -0.82 -5.08 -3.35
N VAL A 91 -1.44 -6.04 -2.66
CA VAL A 91 -1.37 -7.45 -3.05
C VAL A 91 -2.05 -7.68 -4.40
N ASP A 92 -3.21 -7.07 -4.64
CA ASP A 92 -3.94 -7.22 -5.90
C ASP A 92 -3.18 -6.59 -7.08
N ASN A 93 -2.53 -5.43 -6.88
CA ASN A 93 -1.63 -4.82 -7.86
C ASN A 93 -0.46 -5.75 -8.23
N MET A 94 0.10 -6.48 -7.25
CA MET A 94 1.12 -7.49 -7.53
C MET A 94 0.56 -8.67 -8.34
N VAL A 95 -0.68 -9.11 -8.08
CA VAL A 95 -1.31 -10.16 -8.88
C VAL A 95 -1.50 -9.70 -10.33
N ASP A 96 -2.00 -8.48 -10.54
CA ASP A 96 -2.20 -7.93 -11.89
C ASP A 96 -0.86 -7.84 -12.64
N LYS A 97 0.19 -7.26 -12.04
CA LYS A 97 1.52 -7.17 -12.66
C LYS A 97 2.16 -8.51 -12.97
N LEU A 98 1.91 -9.54 -12.15
CA LEU A 98 2.47 -10.88 -12.37
C LEU A 98 1.61 -11.75 -13.29
N SER A 99 0.38 -11.35 -13.61
CA SER A 99 -0.56 -12.19 -14.35
C SER A 99 -0.09 -12.51 -15.78
N ASP A 100 0.67 -11.61 -16.40
CA ASP A 100 1.15 -11.72 -17.78
C ASP A 100 2.52 -12.42 -17.89
N THR A 101 3.15 -12.76 -16.76
CA THR A 101 4.49 -13.38 -16.73
C THR A 101 4.48 -14.89 -16.99
N GLY A 102 3.29 -15.50 -17.12
CA GLY A 102 3.13 -16.95 -17.22
C GLY A 102 3.31 -17.73 -15.91
N LEU A 103 3.66 -17.04 -14.81
CA LEU A 103 3.81 -17.65 -13.49
C LEU A 103 2.47 -18.14 -12.93
N ASN A 104 2.52 -19.25 -12.20
CA ASN A 104 1.39 -19.75 -11.44
C ASN A 104 1.21 -18.98 -10.13
N VAL A 105 0.53 -17.85 -10.21
CA VAL A 105 0.22 -16.95 -9.10
C VAL A 105 -1.08 -17.36 -8.40
N VAL A 106 -1.04 -17.44 -7.07
CA VAL A 106 -2.22 -17.72 -6.21
C VAL A 106 -2.41 -16.60 -5.19
N ARG A 107 -3.58 -15.95 -5.24
CA ARG A 107 -3.98 -14.89 -4.29
C ARG A 107 -4.78 -15.49 -3.13
N VAL A 108 -4.25 -15.38 -1.91
CA VAL A 108 -4.88 -15.88 -0.67
C VAL A 108 -5.43 -14.71 0.15
N GLY A 109 -6.72 -14.73 0.46
CA GLY A 109 -7.37 -13.69 1.26
C GLY A 109 -8.87 -13.87 1.35
N ASN A 110 -9.53 -12.99 2.11
CA ASN A 110 -11.00 -12.96 2.18
C ASN A 110 -11.55 -12.50 0.82
N PRO A 111 -12.41 -13.29 0.13
CA PRO A 111 -12.98 -12.92 -1.16
C PRO A 111 -13.67 -11.55 -1.19
N ALA A 112 -14.26 -11.12 -0.08
CA ALA A 112 -14.91 -9.80 0.02
C ALA A 112 -13.93 -8.61 -0.03
N ARG A 113 -12.63 -8.87 0.09
CA ARG A 113 -11.55 -7.86 0.08
C ARG A 113 -10.62 -8.01 -1.12
N ILE A 114 -10.98 -8.87 -2.09
CA ILE A 114 -10.22 -9.12 -3.31
C ILE A 114 -10.88 -8.36 -4.44
N SER A 115 -10.10 -7.60 -5.21
CA SER A 115 -10.57 -6.90 -6.39
C SER A 115 -11.17 -7.88 -7.41
N PRO A 116 -12.28 -7.53 -8.08
CA PRO A 116 -12.85 -8.33 -9.17
C PRO A 116 -11.84 -8.64 -10.30
N SER A 117 -10.87 -7.75 -10.56
CA SER A 117 -9.85 -7.94 -11.61
C SER A 117 -9.01 -9.19 -11.37
N VAL A 118 -8.62 -9.43 -10.11
CA VAL A 118 -7.72 -10.53 -9.71
C VAL A 118 -8.46 -11.74 -9.15
N ALA A 119 -9.79 -11.68 -9.02
CA ALA A 119 -10.60 -12.72 -8.40
C ALA A 119 -10.39 -14.11 -9.05
N SER A 120 -10.11 -14.13 -10.35
CA SER A 120 -9.84 -15.35 -11.13
C SER A 120 -8.60 -16.14 -10.67
N ARG A 121 -7.66 -15.46 -9.99
CA ARG A 121 -6.42 -16.01 -9.40
C ARG A 121 -6.54 -16.26 -7.89
N SER A 122 -7.70 -15.96 -7.29
CA SER A 122 -7.92 -16.21 -5.87
C SER A 122 -7.94 -17.71 -5.56
N LEU A 123 -7.40 -18.10 -4.40
CA LEU A 123 -7.40 -19.49 -3.95
C LEU A 123 -8.81 -20.08 -3.96
N GLY A 124 -9.81 -19.32 -3.49
CA GLY A 124 -11.20 -19.74 -3.50
C GLY A 124 -11.73 -20.04 -4.90
N GLU A 125 -11.48 -19.16 -5.87
CA GLU A 125 -11.96 -19.36 -7.25
C GLU A 125 -11.24 -20.52 -7.96
N LEU A 126 -9.93 -20.65 -7.76
CA LEU A 126 -9.13 -21.77 -8.31
C LEU A 126 -9.62 -23.12 -7.76
N VAL A 127 -9.90 -23.17 -6.45
CA VAL A 127 -10.43 -24.37 -5.77
C VAL A 127 -11.85 -24.66 -6.25
N ASN A 128 -12.72 -23.65 -6.34
CA ASN A 128 -14.10 -23.80 -6.82
C ASN A 128 -14.15 -24.34 -8.26
N ARG A 129 -13.27 -23.86 -9.15
CA ARG A 129 -13.17 -24.33 -10.54
C ARG A 129 -12.82 -25.81 -10.60
N ARG A 130 -11.87 -26.27 -9.78
CA ARG A 130 -11.47 -27.68 -9.68
C ARG A 130 -12.53 -28.55 -8.98
N LEU A 131 -13.25 -27.99 -8.01
CA LEU A 131 -14.32 -28.68 -7.27
C LEU A 131 -15.65 -28.74 -8.03
N LYS A 132 -15.87 -27.94 -9.08
CA LYS A 132 -17.17 -27.76 -9.73
C LYS A 132 -17.97 -29.04 -9.95
N LYS A 133 -17.36 -30.06 -10.58
CA LYS A 133 -18.00 -31.37 -10.83
C LYS A 133 -18.33 -32.11 -9.54
N PHE A 134 -17.40 -32.10 -8.58
CA PHE A 134 -17.57 -32.76 -7.28
C PHE A 134 -18.66 -32.09 -6.43
N THR A 135 -18.75 -30.76 -6.46
CA THR A 135 -19.78 -29.99 -5.77
C THR A 135 -21.17 -30.28 -6.33
N GLN A 136 -21.31 -30.37 -7.65
CA GLN A 136 -22.58 -30.77 -8.29
C GLN A 136 -23.04 -32.16 -7.84
N GLU A 137 -22.11 -33.13 -7.80
CA GLU A 137 -22.43 -34.48 -7.33
C GLU A 137 -22.78 -34.51 -5.83
N PHE A 138 -22.06 -33.73 -5.02
CA PHE A 138 -22.31 -33.58 -3.59
C PHE A 138 -23.71 -33.02 -3.31
N GLU A 139 -24.11 -31.91 -3.98
CA GLU A 139 -25.43 -31.31 -3.77
C GLU A 139 -26.56 -32.23 -4.25
N ARG A 140 -26.35 -33.00 -5.32
CA ARG A 140 -27.30 -34.04 -5.75
C ARG A 140 -27.51 -35.09 -4.65
N LYS A 141 -26.43 -35.74 -4.19
CA LYS A 141 -26.48 -36.76 -3.12
C LYS A 141 -27.07 -36.22 -1.82
N LYS A 142 -26.74 -34.98 -1.47
CA LYS A 142 -27.27 -34.30 -0.28
C LYS A 142 -28.76 -34.00 -0.40
N SER A 143 -29.25 -33.64 -1.59
CA SER A 143 -30.68 -33.45 -1.86
C SER A 143 -31.44 -34.77 -1.73
N ASP A 144 -30.92 -35.85 -2.31
CA ASP A 144 -31.54 -37.18 -2.25
C ASP A 144 -31.62 -37.69 -0.80
N LEU A 145 -30.52 -37.66 -0.06
CA LEU A 145 -30.51 -38.03 1.37
C LEU A 145 -31.43 -37.16 2.23
N ARG A 146 -31.64 -35.88 1.88
CA ARG A 146 -32.60 -35.02 2.58
C ARG A 146 -34.03 -35.38 2.26
N LYS A 147 -34.34 -35.83 1.04
CA LYS A 147 -35.65 -36.36 0.68
C LYS A 147 -35.92 -37.65 1.45
N ASP A 148 -34.95 -38.57 1.45
CA ASP A 148 -35.05 -39.83 2.21
C ASP A 148 -35.32 -39.56 3.70
N LEU A 149 -34.58 -38.61 4.29
CA LEU A 149 -34.80 -38.21 5.69
C LEU A 149 -36.21 -37.67 5.95
N LYS A 150 -36.82 -36.95 5.00
CA LYS A 150 -38.21 -36.50 5.11
C LYS A 150 -39.22 -37.64 5.00
N HIS A 151 -38.87 -38.75 4.34
CA HIS A 151 -39.72 -39.93 4.25
C HIS A 151 -39.58 -40.86 5.46
N CYS A 152 -38.51 -40.73 6.27
CA CYS A 152 -38.29 -41.50 7.51
C CYS A 152 -39.10 -40.99 8.73
N ILE A 153 -40.33 -40.50 8.55
CA ILE A 153 -41.12 -39.83 9.62
C ILE A 153 -41.42 -40.75 10.83
N GLN A 154 -41.42 -42.07 10.64
CA GLN A 154 -41.83 -43.06 11.64
C GLN A 154 -40.75 -44.06 12.06
N ASP A 155 -39.53 -43.99 11.51
CA ASP A 155 -38.44 -44.92 11.82
C ASP A 155 -37.17 -44.19 12.26
N ASP A 156 -36.97 -44.13 13.58
CA ASP A 156 -35.83 -43.46 14.21
C ASP A 156 -34.49 -44.10 13.83
N THR A 157 -34.45 -45.40 13.52
CA THR A 157 -33.20 -46.08 13.15
C THR A 157 -32.77 -45.73 11.72
N LEU A 158 -33.72 -45.69 10.79
CA LEU A 158 -33.49 -45.23 9.41
C LEU A 158 -33.10 -43.74 9.40
N ALA A 159 -33.79 -42.90 10.17
CA ALA A 159 -33.47 -41.47 10.27
C ALA A 159 -32.05 -41.24 10.83
N ALA A 160 -31.63 -42.02 11.83
CA ALA A 160 -30.27 -41.97 12.37
C ALA A 160 -29.21 -42.39 11.33
N GLY A 161 -29.48 -43.44 10.54
CA GLY A 161 -28.62 -43.88 9.44
C GLY A 161 -28.42 -42.80 8.37
N THR A 162 -29.49 -42.17 7.91
CA THR A 162 -29.45 -41.09 6.91
C THR A 162 -28.71 -39.86 7.43
N ARG A 163 -28.89 -39.47 8.70
CA ARG A 163 -28.09 -38.41 9.34
C ARG A 163 -26.60 -38.75 9.38
N ARG A 164 -26.24 -40.01 9.63
CA ARG A 164 -24.84 -40.47 9.61
C ARG A 164 -24.24 -40.38 8.21
N LEU A 165 -24.99 -40.77 7.17
CA LEU A 165 -24.57 -40.63 5.77
C LEU A 165 -24.36 -39.17 5.38
N LEU A 166 -25.28 -38.25 5.75
CA LEU A 166 -25.10 -36.81 5.54
C LEU A 166 -23.82 -36.28 6.22
N LYS A 167 -23.54 -36.72 7.45
CA LYS A 167 -22.31 -36.35 8.17
C LYS A 167 -21.07 -36.88 7.47
N GLN A 168 -21.10 -38.12 6.97
CA GLN A 168 -20.01 -38.73 6.21
C GLN A 168 -19.78 -38.01 4.88
N LEU A 169 -20.84 -37.69 4.14
CA LEU A 169 -20.78 -36.95 2.89
C LEU A 169 -20.14 -35.57 3.10
N GLY A 170 -20.52 -34.84 4.15
CA GLY A 170 -19.90 -33.58 4.53
C GLY A 170 -18.41 -33.71 4.90
N LYS A 171 -18.01 -34.79 5.56
CA LYS A 171 -16.59 -35.08 5.84
C LYS A 171 -15.81 -35.35 4.56
N THR A 172 -16.35 -36.15 3.64
CA THR A 172 -15.73 -36.45 2.35
C THR A 172 -15.52 -35.17 1.54
N PHE A 173 -16.52 -34.28 1.50
CA PHE A 173 -16.41 -32.98 0.83
C PHE A 173 -15.28 -32.12 1.40
N LYS A 174 -15.25 -31.93 2.73
CA LYS A 174 -14.18 -31.18 3.40
C LYS A 174 -12.80 -31.79 3.18
N SER A 175 -12.71 -33.11 3.07
CA SER A 175 -11.45 -33.79 2.78
C SER A 175 -10.98 -33.49 1.35
N LYS A 176 -11.89 -33.57 0.37
CA LYS A 176 -11.57 -33.28 -1.03
C LYS A 176 -11.22 -31.81 -1.27
N GLU A 177 -11.94 -30.91 -0.62
CA GLU A 177 -11.64 -29.48 -0.64
C GLU A 177 -10.22 -29.20 -0.12
N LYS A 178 -9.84 -29.78 1.03
CA LYS A 178 -8.48 -29.65 1.58
C LYS A 178 -7.40 -30.26 0.68
N GLU A 179 -7.69 -31.36 0.00
CA GLU A 179 -6.79 -31.98 -0.97
C GLU A 179 -6.51 -31.02 -2.14
N ILE A 180 -7.56 -30.46 -2.74
CA ILE A 180 -7.44 -29.52 -3.87
C ILE A 180 -6.75 -28.22 -3.45
N ILE A 181 -7.04 -27.68 -2.26
CA ILE A 181 -6.34 -26.52 -1.72
C ILE A 181 -4.84 -26.78 -1.65
N ARG A 182 -4.42 -27.93 -1.11
CA ARG A 182 -2.99 -28.29 -1.05
C ARG A 182 -2.39 -28.42 -2.43
N GLU A 183 -3.10 -29.02 -3.38
CA GLU A 183 -2.62 -29.16 -4.76
C GLU A 183 -2.43 -27.80 -5.44
N VAL A 184 -3.40 -26.89 -5.32
CA VAL A 184 -3.32 -25.53 -5.88
C VAL A 184 -2.12 -24.79 -5.30
N LEU A 185 -1.96 -24.83 -3.97
CA LEU A 185 -0.91 -24.12 -3.27
C LEU A 185 0.49 -24.74 -3.50
N SER A 186 0.59 -26.07 -3.60
CA SER A 186 1.89 -26.74 -3.83
C SER A 186 2.39 -26.55 -5.26
N ASN A 187 1.49 -26.35 -6.21
CA ASN A 187 1.82 -26.05 -7.60
C ASN A 187 2.07 -24.54 -7.83
N ALA A 188 1.81 -23.68 -6.85
CA ALA A 188 1.97 -22.24 -6.99
C ALA A 188 3.45 -21.87 -6.98
N GLU A 189 3.86 -21.01 -7.91
CA GLU A 189 5.21 -20.41 -7.95
C GLU A 189 5.26 -19.14 -7.10
N VAL A 190 4.13 -18.42 -7.02
CA VAL A 190 4.00 -17.21 -6.21
C VAL A 190 2.70 -17.28 -5.40
N VAL A 191 2.81 -17.12 -4.08
CA VAL A 191 1.66 -17.01 -3.18
C VAL A 191 1.59 -15.58 -2.64
N LEU A 192 0.50 -14.89 -2.96
CA LEU A 192 0.27 -13.49 -2.60
C LEU A 192 -0.81 -13.39 -1.52
N SER A 193 -0.50 -12.73 -0.40
CA SER A 193 -1.43 -12.56 0.72
C SER A 193 -1.07 -11.31 1.53
N THR A 194 -1.99 -10.87 2.40
CA THR A 194 -1.63 -9.89 3.43
C THR A 194 -0.74 -10.55 4.50
N ASN A 195 0.01 -9.78 5.28
CA ASN A 195 0.83 -10.30 6.39
C ASN A 195 0.04 -11.25 7.31
N ILE A 196 -1.19 -10.88 7.66
CA ILE A 196 -2.08 -11.72 8.48
C ILE A 196 -2.60 -12.93 7.70
N GLY A 197 -2.88 -12.78 6.40
CA GLY A 197 -3.29 -13.87 5.51
C GLY A 197 -2.24 -14.98 5.43
N ALA A 198 -0.95 -14.64 5.52
CA ALA A 198 0.14 -15.62 5.59
C ALA A 198 0.08 -16.50 6.86
N ALA A 199 -0.66 -16.11 7.90
CA ALA A 199 -0.88 -16.94 9.08
C ALA A 199 -1.88 -18.09 8.84
N ASP A 200 -2.59 -18.09 7.71
CA ASP A 200 -3.59 -19.12 7.41
C ASP A 200 -2.96 -20.52 7.52
N PRO A 201 -3.56 -21.44 8.30
CA PRO A 201 -3.02 -22.80 8.46
C PRO A 201 -2.81 -23.55 7.15
N LEU A 202 -3.53 -23.21 6.09
CA LEU A 202 -3.38 -23.79 4.75
C LEU A 202 -2.09 -23.31 4.09
N VAL A 203 -1.73 -22.03 4.25
CA VAL A 203 -0.48 -21.45 3.74
C VAL A 203 0.71 -21.98 4.52
N ARG A 204 0.63 -21.97 5.86
CA ARG A 204 1.72 -22.44 6.74
C ARG A 204 2.08 -23.92 6.56
N ARG A 205 1.19 -24.73 5.98
CA ARG A 205 1.39 -26.16 5.75
C ARG A 205 2.14 -26.49 4.45
N ILE A 206 2.30 -25.53 3.54
CA ILE A 206 2.94 -25.76 2.24
C ILE A 206 4.45 -26.02 2.43
N GLY A 207 5.08 -25.36 3.41
CA GLY A 207 6.50 -25.51 3.70
C GLY A 207 7.19 -24.16 3.86
N CYS A 208 8.51 -24.15 3.70
CA CYS A 208 9.31 -22.92 3.74
C CYS A 208 9.42 -22.34 2.32
N PHE A 209 9.21 -21.04 2.19
CA PHE A 209 9.47 -20.27 0.98
C PHE A 209 10.96 -19.96 0.85
N ASP A 210 11.45 -19.92 -0.40
CA ASP A 210 12.83 -19.49 -0.64
C ASP A 210 13.01 -17.99 -0.42
N LEU A 211 11.99 -17.18 -0.74
CA LEU A 211 12.01 -15.74 -0.60
C LEU A 211 10.65 -15.26 -0.11
N VAL A 212 10.67 -14.33 0.86
CA VAL A 212 9.51 -13.56 1.29
C VAL A 212 9.70 -12.11 0.86
N ILE A 213 8.73 -11.54 0.13
CA ILE A 213 8.72 -10.12 -0.22
C ILE A 213 7.58 -9.48 0.55
N ILE A 214 7.87 -8.41 1.28
CA ILE A 214 6.87 -7.58 1.94
C ILE A 214 6.94 -6.21 1.29
N ASP A 215 5.89 -5.87 0.56
CA ASP A 215 5.68 -4.52 0.05
C ASP A 215 4.90 -3.68 1.07
N GLU A 216 4.96 -2.35 0.97
CA GLU A 216 4.32 -1.42 1.90
C GLU A 216 4.72 -1.61 3.38
N ALA A 217 5.94 -2.08 3.62
CA ALA A 217 6.40 -2.41 4.96
C ALA A 217 6.49 -1.19 5.89
N GLY A 218 6.57 0.03 5.35
CA GLY A 218 6.53 1.28 6.11
C GLY A 218 5.20 1.52 6.84
N GLN A 219 4.10 0.98 6.32
CA GLN A 219 2.76 1.08 6.92
C GLN A 219 2.41 -0.10 7.84
N ALA A 220 3.24 -1.15 7.86
CA ALA A 220 2.99 -2.36 8.62
C ALA A 220 3.60 -2.27 10.02
N ILE A 221 2.83 -2.65 11.05
CA ILE A 221 3.41 -2.88 12.37
C ILE A 221 4.41 -4.02 12.29
N GLU A 222 5.56 -3.86 12.94
CA GLU A 222 6.64 -4.85 12.90
C GLU A 222 6.19 -6.29 13.24
N PRO A 223 5.36 -6.54 14.27
CA PRO A 223 4.90 -7.91 14.58
C PRO A 223 4.17 -8.59 13.41
N SER A 224 3.49 -7.82 12.55
CA SER A 224 2.78 -8.39 11.40
C SER A 224 3.76 -8.90 10.33
N CYS A 225 4.87 -8.19 10.11
CA CYS A 225 5.89 -8.57 9.13
C CYS A 225 6.58 -9.89 9.49
N TRP A 226 6.69 -10.20 10.78
CA TRP A 226 7.28 -11.46 11.24
C TRP A 226 6.44 -12.70 10.88
N ILE A 227 5.14 -12.57 10.60
CA ILE A 227 4.28 -13.69 10.21
C ILE A 227 4.77 -14.36 8.92
N PRO A 228 4.94 -13.63 7.80
CA PRO A 228 5.50 -14.22 6.59
C PRO A 228 7.02 -14.42 6.66
N ILE A 229 7.80 -13.54 7.31
CA ILE A 229 9.28 -13.65 7.36
C ILE A 229 9.72 -15.01 7.93
N LEU A 230 9.07 -15.48 8.99
CA LEU A 230 9.41 -16.77 9.62
C LEU A 230 9.12 -18.00 8.74
N GLN A 231 8.46 -17.82 7.60
CA GLN A 231 8.19 -18.86 6.62
C GLN A 231 9.22 -18.85 5.47
N GLY A 232 10.11 -17.84 5.41
CA GLY A 232 11.12 -17.69 4.36
C GLY A 232 12.53 -18.11 4.80
N LYS A 233 13.41 -18.34 3.80
CA LYS A 233 14.87 -18.42 4.00
C LYS A 233 15.56 -17.06 3.98
N ARG A 234 15.01 -16.13 3.20
CA ARG A 234 15.46 -14.74 3.08
C ARG A 234 14.24 -13.84 2.86
N CYS A 235 14.42 -12.54 3.11
CA CYS A 235 13.36 -11.57 2.88
C CYS A 235 13.83 -10.30 2.14
N ILE A 236 12.91 -9.73 1.36
CA ILE A 236 12.99 -8.38 0.81
C ILE A 236 11.88 -7.56 1.46
N ILE A 237 12.25 -6.43 2.05
CA ILE A 237 11.33 -5.51 2.72
C ILE A 237 11.32 -4.22 1.91
N ALA A 238 10.22 -3.93 1.24
CA ALA A 238 10.05 -2.78 0.38
C ALA A 238 8.98 -1.83 0.94
N GLY A 239 9.14 -0.54 0.64
CA GLY A 239 8.20 0.51 1.02
C GLY A 239 8.91 1.82 1.33
N ASP A 240 8.23 2.69 2.07
CA ASP A 240 8.77 4.01 2.40
C ASP A 240 8.44 4.42 3.83
N HIS A 241 9.46 4.59 4.68
CA HIS A 241 9.28 5.09 6.04
C HIS A 241 9.11 6.62 6.10
N ARG A 242 9.28 7.33 4.97
CA ARG A 242 8.98 8.77 4.84
C ARG A 242 7.51 9.03 4.45
N GLN A 243 6.70 7.99 4.25
CA GLN A 243 5.25 8.05 4.06
C GLN A 243 4.51 7.56 5.32
N LEU A 244 3.18 7.36 5.26
CA LEU A 244 2.36 7.08 6.46
C LEU A 244 2.92 5.91 7.29
N ALA A 245 3.01 6.13 8.59
CA ALA A 245 3.34 5.12 9.57
C ALA A 245 2.14 4.18 9.84
N PRO A 246 2.34 3.04 10.53
CA PRO A 246 1.25 2.19 10.97
C PRO A 246 0.27 2.94 11.89
N VAL A 247 -1.04 2.75 11.67
CA VAL A 247 -2.08 3.39 12.49
C VAL A 247 -2.20 2.67 13.84
N ILE A 248 -1.81 3.36 14.92
CA ILE A 248 -1.89 2.84 16.29
C ILE A 248 -2.95 3.62 17.08
N LEU A 249 -4.01 2.93 17.51
CA LEU A 249 -5.11 3.56 18.27
C LEU A 249 -4.72 3.88 19.72
N SER A 250 -3.92 3.02 20.36
CA SER A 250 -3.47 3.23 21.74
C SER A 250 -2.26 4.15 21.78
N ARG A 251 -2.41 5.30 22.46
CA ARG A 251 -1.30 6.24 22.68
C ARG A 251 -0.15 5.61 23.45
N GLU A 252 -0.44 4.76 24.43
CA GLU A 252 0.57 4.03 25.21
C GLU A 252 1.39 3.09 24.32
N ALA A 253 0.72 2.36 23.43
CA ALA A 253 1.41 1.46 22.49
C ALA A 253 2.24 2.22 21.46
N MET A 254 1.74 3.37 20.99
CA MET A 254 2.47 4.27 20.08
C MET A 254 3.73 4.80 20.76
N GLN A 255 3.62 5.32 21.99
CA GLN A 255 4.76 5.79 22.79
C GLN A 255 5.72 4.65 23.15
N GLY A 256 5.21 3.43 23.31
CA GLY A 256 6.00 2.21 23.48
C GLY A 256 6.73 1.72 22.22
N GLY A 257 6.63 2.45 21.09
CA GLY A 257 7.38 2.18 19.87
C GLY A 257 6.65 1.33 18.82
N LEU A 258 5.37 0.99 19.02
CA LEU A 258 4.62 0.16 18.06
C LEU A 258 4.39 0.86 16.70
N SER A 259 4.53 2.20 16.66
CA SER A 259 4.47 2.98 15.42
C SER A 259 5.74 2.90 14.58
N MET A 260 6.85 2.38 15.11
CA MET A 260 8.05 2.13 14.33
C MET A 260 7.86 0.87 13.50
N SER A 261 7.87 1.02 12.18
CA SER A 261 7.78 -0.12 11.27
C SER A 261 9.09 -0.92 11.23
N LEU A 262 9.02 -2.17 10.77
CA LEU A 262 10.22 -2.98 10.56
C LEU A 262 11.15 -2.33 9.52
N LEU A 263 10.59 -1.70 8.49
CA LEU A 263 11.36 -0.99 7.47
C LEU A 263 12.10 0.21 8.07
N GLU A 264 11.43 1.01 8.89
CA GLU A 264 12.03 2.17 9.57
C GLU A 264 13.15 1.73 10.54
N ARG A 265 12.88 0.72 11.37
CA ARG A 265 13.88 0.18 12.29
C ARG A 265 15.08 -0.40 11.53
N ALA A 266 14.83 -1.20 10.49
CA ALA A 266 15.90 -1.84 9.74
C ALA A 266 16.68 -0.84 8.87
N SER A 267 16.07 0.28 8.45
CA SER A 267 16.78 1.35 7.74
C SER A 267 17.73 2.14 8.65
N SER A 268 17.45 2.22 9.95
CA SER A 268 18.36 2.86 10.93
C SER A 268 19.48 1.93 11.42
N VAL A 269 19.37 0.64 11.18
CA VAL A 269 20.31 -0.39 11.62
C VAL A 269 21.14 -0.85 10.42
N HIS A 270 22.47 -0.66 10.49
CA HIS A 270 23.42 -0.98 9.40
C HIS A 270 23.15 -0.20 8.10
N ASP A 271 23.07 1.13 8.23
CA ASP A 271 22.88 2.04 7.11
C ASP A 271 23.88 1.75 5.98
N GLU A 272 23.41 1.91 4.73
CA GLU A 272 24.05 1.54 3.45
C GLU A 272 24.27 0.05 3.16
N LEU A 273 24.45 -0.81 4.18
CA LEU A 273 24.71 -2.24 3.93
C LEU A 273 23.44 -2.98 3.51
N LEU A 274 22.32 -2.74 4.21
CA LEU A 274 21.06 -3.47 4.01
C LEU A 274 20.08 -2.74 3.10
N THR A 275 20.17 -1.41 3.06
CA THR A 275 19.19 -0.53 2.43
C THR A 275 19.70 -0.04 1.08
N THR A 276 18.86 -0.21 0.06
CA THR A 276 19.02 0.44 -1.24
C THR A 276 17.86 1.40 -1.48
N LYS A 277 18.16 2.60 -1.97
CA LYS A 277 17.16 3.64 -2.28
C LYS A 277 16.92 3.67 -3.78
N LEU A 278 15.65 3.69 -4.20
CA LEU A 278 15.29 4.04 -5.57
C LEU A 278 15.32 5.56 -5.71
N THR A 279 16.03 6.08 -6.71
CA THR A 279 16.32 7.52 -6.81
C THR A 279 15.66 8.20 -8.01
N THR A 280 15.07 7.45 -8.93
CA THR A 280 14.34 8.01 -10.09
C THR A 280 12.84 7.85 -9.89
N GLN A 281 12.09 8.95 -10.05
CA GLN A 281 10.63 8.98 -10.00
C GLN A 281 10.02 9.13 -11.41
N TYR A 282 8.90 8.47 -11.64
CA TYR A 282 8.22 8.38 -12.94
C TYR A 282 6.77 8.87 -12.90
N ARG A 283 6.42 9.66 -11.87
CA ARG A 283 5.06 10.12 -11.61
C ARG A 283 4.95 11.63 -11.85
N MET A 284 5.68 12.40 -11.06
CA MET A 284 5.41 13.80 -10.78
C MET A 284 6.15 14.72 -11.75
N HIS A 285 5.59 15.91 -12.00
CA HIS A 285 6.34 17.02 -12.57
C HIS A 285 7.53 17.38 -11.66
N ASP A 286 8.64 17.87 -12.24
CA ASP A 286 9.89 18.09 -11.52
C ASP A 286 9.76 19.08 -10.35
N SER A 287 8.96 20.13 -10.50
CA SER A 287 8.69 21.08 -9.40
C SER A 287 8.04 20.43 -8.18
N ILE A 288 7.14 19.47 -8.39
CA ILE A 288 6.47 18.72 -7.32
C ILE A 288 7.46 17.74 -6.69
N ALA A 289 8.22 17.03 -7.53
CA ALA A 289 9.23 16.08 -7.09
C ALA A 289 10.36 16.76 -6.30
N ASN A 290 10.81 17.95 -6.71
CA ASN A 290 11.89 18.69 -6.06
C ASN A 290 11.54 19.10 -4.62
N TRP A 291 10.31 19.55 -4.38
CA TRP A 291 9.85 19.82 -3.02
C TRP A 291 9.94 18.56 -2.15
N ALA A 292 9.36 17.44 -2.61
CA ALA A 292 9.40 16.19 -1.85
C ALA A 292 10.84 15.67 -1.68
N SER A 293 11.68 15.80 -2.71
CA SER A 293 13.08 15.40 -2.71
C SER A 293 13.86 16.10 -1.60
N ASN A 294 13.78 17.43 -1.55
CA ASN A 294 14.52 18.25 -0.60
C ASN A 294 14.03 18.01 0.84
N GLU A 295 12.71 18.02 1.04
CA GLU A 295 12.14 17.96 2.39
C GLU A 295 12.12 16.55 2.99
N MET A 296 11.98 15.51 2.15
CA MET A 296 11.71 14.15 2.62
C MET A 296 12.78 13.13 2.25
N TYR A 297 13.59 13.39 1.20
CA TYR A 297 14.53 12.42 0.63
C TYR A 297 15.94 12.99 0.43
N ASP A 298 16.33 13.99 1.21
CA ASP A 298 17.69 14.55 1.27
C ASP A 298 18.23 15.05 -0.09
N GLY A 299 17.33 15.46 -1.00
CA GLY A 299 17.67 15.92 -2.35
C GLY A 299 18.07 14.80 -3.34
N LEU A 300 17.87 13.53 -2.98
CA LEU A 300 18.32 12.38 -3.78
C LEU A 300 17.35 11.95 -4.89
N LEU A 301 16.08 12.36 -4.81
CA LEU A 301 15.04 11.98 -5.77
C LEU A 301 15.16 12.84 -7.05
N LYS A 302 15.17 12.17 -8.20
CA LYS A 302 15.30 12.77 -9.54
C LYS A 302 14.11 12.40 -10.42
N SER A 303 13.66 13.33 -11.23
CA SER A 303 12.57 13.10 -12.18
C SER A 303 13.07 12.42 -13.45
N SER A 304 12.36 11.38 -13.89
CA SER A 304 12.57 10.80 -15.21
C SER A 304 12.25 11.84 -16.30
N PRO A 305 13.00 11.88 -17.43
CA PRO A 305 12.71 12.78 -18.54
C PRO A 305 11.27 12.68 -19.06
N SER A 306 10.62 11.52 -18.91
CA SER A 306 9.23 11.30 -19.34
C SER A 306 8.18 12.10 -18.57
N VAL A 307 8.51 12.55 -17.35
CA VAL A 307 7.58 13.29 -16.47
C VAL A 307 8.13 14.64 -16.01
N ALA A 308 9.43 14.90 -16.16
CA ALA A 308 10.06 16.09 -15.58
C ALA A 308 9.38 17.41 -15.98
N SER A 309 8.89 17.52 -17.21
CA SER A 309 8.28 18.75 -17.76
C SER A 309 6.79 18.62 -18.08
N HIS A 310 6.14 17.54 -17.66
CA HIS A 310 4.77 17.25 -18.07
C HIS A 310 3.72 18.12 -17.34
N LEU A 311 2.81 18.73 -18.08
CA LEU A 311 1.81 19.67 -17.58
C LEU A 311 0.40 19.24 -17.99
N LEU A 312 -0.63 19.82 -17.37
CA LEU A 312 -2.01 19.53 -17.78
C LEU A 312 -2.28 19.98 -19.23
N SER A 313 -1.65 21.07 -19.67
CA SER A 313 -1.77 21.60 -21.03
C SER A 313 -1.20 20.69 -22.13
N ASP A 314 -0.40 19.66 -21.78
CA ASP A 314 0.13 18.72 -22.79
C ASP A 314 -0.96 17.82 -23.39
N PHE A 315 -2.13 17.71 -22.73
CA PHE A 315 -3.22 16.90 -23.25
C PHE A 315 -3.95 17.65 -24.38
N PRO A 316 -4.19 17.02 -25.55
CA PRO A 316 -4.70 17.69 -26.75
C PRO A 316 -6.03 18.45 -26.63
N PHE A 317 -6.84 18.14 -25.62
CA PHE A 317 -8.18 18.71 -25.42
C PHE A 317 -8.26 19.66 -24.21
N ILE A 318 -7.14 19.92 -23.54
CA ILE A 318 -7.09 20.85 -22.42
C ILE A 318 -6.73 22.25 -22.94
N LYS A 319 -7.54 23.23 -22.57
CA LYS A 319 -7.30 24.65 -22.87
C LYS A 319 -6.05 25.12 -22.13
N GLU A 320 -5.14 25.73 -22.88
CA GLU A 320 -3.97 26.41 -22.32
C GLU A 320 -4.38 27.65 -21.53
N THR A 321 -4.04 27.65 -20.25
CA THR A 321 -4.26 28.75 -19.31
C THR A 321 -3.10 28.77 -18.31
N TRP A 322 -2.93 29.88 -17.59
CA TRP A 322 -1.91 29.96 -16.55
C TRP A 322 -2.07 28.84 -15.49
N ILE A 323 -3.29 28.38 -15.21
CA ILE A 323 -3.59 27.29 -14.28
C ILE A 323 -3.07 25.96 -14.83
N THR A 324 -3.34 25.66 -16.11
CA THR A 324 -2.96 24.38 -16.74
C THR A 324 -1.47 24.27 -17.07
N HIS A 325 -0.75 25.41 -17.08
CA HIS A 325 0.71 25.47 -17.13
C HIS A 325 1.39 25.51 -15.76
N CYS A 326 0.62 25.59 -14.67
CA CYS A 326 1.17 25.62 -13.32
C CYS A 326 1.22 24.22 -12.75
N ALA A 327 2.40 23.70 -12.41
CA ALA A 327 2.51 22.38 -11.79
C ALA A 327 2.32 22.40 -10.27
N PHE A 328 2.63 23.52 -9.62
CA PHE A 328 2.56 23.68 -8.16
C PHE A 328 1.95 25.05 -7.85
N LEU A 329 0.78 25.05 -7.22
CA LEU A 329 0.00 26.25 -6.94
C LEU A 329 -0.29 26.36 -5.45
N LEU A 330 -0.05 27.54 -4.88
CA LEU A 330 -0.50 27.90 -3.54
C LEU A 330 -1.67 28.88 -3.65
N LEU A 331 -2.79 28.54 -3.03
CA LEU A 331 -3.99 29.36 -2.91
C LEU A 331 -4.15 29.75 -1.43
N ASP A 332 -3.51 30.85 -1.06
CA ASP A 332 -3.57 31.38 0.29
C ASP A 332 -4.94 32.03 0.55
N THR A 333 -5.61 31.61 1.62
CA THR A 333 -6.89 32.20 2.06
C THR A 333 -6.70 33.51 2.81
N ARG A 334 -5.46 33.89 3.12
CA ARG A 334 -5.13 35.21 3.67
C ARG A 334 -5.16 36.28 2.59
N MET A 335 -5.82 37.40 2.89
CA MET A 335 -5.85 38.58 2.03
C MET A 335 -4.60 39.45 2.22
N PRO A 336 -4.20 40.28 1.24
CA PRO A 336 -3.00 41.13 1.30
C PRO A 336 -2.90 42.06 2.53
N TYR A 337 -4.01 42.41 3.16
CA TYR A 337 -4.06 43.26 4.37
C TYR A 337 -4.08 42.46 5.69
N GLY A 338 -3.89 41.15 5.64
CA GLY A 338 -3.78 40.27 6.80
C GLY A 338 -5.10 39.75 7.37
N SER A 339 -6.24 40.13 6.80
CA SER A 339 -7.55 39.51 7.08
C SER A 339 -7.71 38.19 6.32
N LEU A 340 -8.56 37.29 6.82
CA LEU A 340 -8.96 36.11 6.07
C LEU A 340 -9.96 36.48 4.96
N ASN A 341 -9.98 35.69 3.90
CA ASN A 341 -11.06 35.72 2.93
C ASN A 341 -12.38 35.30 3.61
N ILE A 342 -13.52 35.67 3.02
CA ILE A 342 -14.84 35.48 3.65
C ILE A 342 -15.05 33.99 3.98
N ASP A 343 -15.55 33.72 5.19
CA ASP A 343 -15.84 32.38 5.74
C ASP A 343 -14.67 31.39 5.76
N CYS A 344 -13.42 31.89 5.68
CA CYS A 344 -12.21 31.06 5.73
C CYS A 344 -11.71 30.74 7.15
N GLU A 345 -12.56 30.86 8.18
CA GLU A 345 -12.23 30.44 9.54
C GLU A 345 -12.44 28.92 9.74
N GLU A 346 -11.66 28.30 10.63
CA GLU A 346 -11.87 26.89 10.98
C GLU A 346 -13.07 26.72 11.94
N HIS A 347 -13.87 25.69 11.69
CA HIS A 347 -15.00 25.31 12.54
C HIS A 347 -14.88 23.87 12.99
N LEU A 348 -15.29 23.60 14.23
CA LEU A 348 -15.41 22.24 14.75
C LEU A 348 -16.70 21.61 14.22
N ASP A 349 -16.63 20.36 13.79
CA ASP A 349 -17.79 19.62 13.29
C ASP A 349 -18.92 19.57 14.35
N PRO A 350 -20.12 20.12 14.05
CA PRO A 350 -21.27 20.12 14.97
C PRO A 350 -21.75 18.72 15.31
N ALA A 351 -21.46 17.71 14.48
CA ALA A 351 -21.79 16.32 14.74
C ALA A 351 -20.95 15.67 15.86
N GLY A 352 -19.98 16.41 16.43
CA GLY A 352 -19.20 15.95 17.59
C GLY A 352 -18.14 14.91 17.24
N THR A 353 -17.74 14.81 15.97
CA THR A 353 -16.70 13.87 15.51
C THR A 353 -15.29 14.25 15.99
N GLY A 354 -15.10 15.48 16.46
CA GLY A 354 -13.79 16.05 16.76
C GLY A 354 -12.99 16.44 15.50
N SER A 355 -13.63 16.40 14.32
CA SER A 355 -13.06 16.88 13.07
C SER A 355 -13.28 18.39 12.86
N PHE A 356 -12.61 18.96 11.87
CA PHE A 356 -12.70 20.37 11.52
C PHE A 356 -13.12 20.52 10.06
N TYR A 357 -13.75 21.64 9.74
CA TYR A 357 -14.08 22.04 8.37
C TYR A 357 -13.89 23.55 8.22
N ASN A 358 -13.79 24.00 6.98
CA ASN A 358 -13.60 25.39 6.60
C ASN A 358 -14.39 25.65 5.31
N SER A 359 -15.49 26.40 5.43
CA SER A 359 -16.43 26.64 4.33
C SER A 359 -15.82 27.48 3.21
N GLY A 360 -15.08 28.54 3.56
CA GLY A 360 -14.42 29.39 2.57
C GLY A 360 -13.30 28.66 1.82
N GLU A 361 -12.51 27.82 2.49
CA GLU A 361 -11.57 26.93 1.79
C GLU A 361 -12.30 25.97 0.84
N ALA A 362 -13.45 25.41 1.25
CA ALA A 362 -14.23 24.53 0.38
C ALA A 362 -14.73 25.27 -0.87
N ASP A 363 -15.12 26.54 -0.75
CA ASP A 363 -15.49 27.39 -1.88
C ASP A 363 -14.32 27.61 -2.85
N VAL A 364 -13.12 27.94 -2.32
CA VAL A 364 -11.90 28.11 -3.14
C VAL A 364 -11.55 26.82 -3.88
N VAL A 365 -11.61 25.67 -3.18
CA VAL A 365 -11.38 24.35 -3.79
C VAL A 365 -12.38 24.08 -4.90
N SER A 366 -13.68 24.25 -4.65
CA SER A 366 -14.72 24.02 -5.66
C SER A 366 -14.52 24.92 -6.88
N GLN A 367 -14.21 26.20 -6.70
CA GLN A 367 -13.94 27.11 -7.82
C GLN A 367 -12.71 26.69 -8.63
N HIS A 368 -11.64 26.25 -7.98
CA HIS A 368 -10.44 25.77 -8.67
C HIS A 368 -10.70 24.49 -9.45
N VAL A 369 -11.40 23.52 -8.86
CA VAL A 369 -11.84 22.29 -9.54
C VAL A 369 -12.68 22.62 -10.77
N LEU A 370 -13.65 23.53 -10.63
CA LEU A 370 -14.49 23.96 -11.75
C LEU A 370 -13.68 24.65 -12.85
N SER A 371 -12.67 25.45 -12.49
CA SER A 371 -11.79 26.10 -13.45
C SER A 371 -10.99 25.08 -14.27
N LEU A 372 -10.48 24.02 -13.63
CA LEU A 372 -9.81 22.91 -14.31
C LEU A 372 -10.78 22.17 -15.25
N VAL A 373 -11.97 21.82 -14.77
CA VAL A 373 -13.00 21.15 -15.59
C VAL A 373 -13.42 22.01 -16.79
N GLN A 374 -13.58 23.32 -16.61
CA GLN A 374 -13.88 24.26 -17.69
C GLN A 374 -12.74 24.37 -18.72
N CYS A 375 -11.50 24.12 -18.30
CA CYS A 375 -10.36 24.00 -19.22
C CYS A 375 -10.32 22.63 -19.93
N GLY A 376 -11.24 21.72 -19.66
CA GLY A 376 -11.30 20.40 -20.31
C GLY A 376 -10.59 19.28 -19.56
N VAL A 377 -10.13 19.52 -18.32
CA VAL A 377 -9.59 18.44 -17.47
C VAL A 377 -10.74 17.50 -17.10
N SER A 378 -10.55 16.20 -17.32
CA SER A 378 -11.56 15.21 -16.92
C SER A 378 -11.76 15.21 -15.41
N PRO A 379 -13.00 15.21 -14.89
CA PRO A 379 -13.27 15.07 -13.46
C PRO A 379 -12.59 13.87 -12.81
N ASN A 380 -12.52 12.73 -13.52
CA ASN A 380 -11.87 11.50 -13.03
C ASN A 380 -10.34 11.62 -12.92
N ALA A 381 -9.73 12.64 -13.53
CA ALA A 381 -8.31 12.94 -13.45
C ALA A 381 -7.98 13.92 -12.31
N ILE A 382 -9.00 14.39 -11.58
CA ILE A 382 -8.90 15.33 -10.48
C ILE A 382 -9.21 14.60 -9.17
N ALA A 383 -8.33 14.76 -8.18
CA ALA A 383 -8.58 14.34 -6.81
C ALA A 383 -8.55 15.53 -5.86
N VAL A 384 -9.49 15.57 -4.93
CA VAL A 384 -9.54 16.54 -3.84
C VAL A 384 -9.25 15.82 -2.53
N GLN A 385 -8.28 16.33 -1.79
CA GLN A 385 -7.81 15.73 -0.55
C GLN A 385 -7.96 16.72 0.61
N SER A 386 -8.32 16.19 1.77
CA SER A 386 -8.21 16.95 3.01
C SER A 386 -7.80 16.03 4.17
N PRO A 387 -7.06 16.52 5.17
CA PRO A 387 -6.76 15.74 6.36
C PRO A 387 -8.01 15.42 7.20
N TYR A 388 -9.07 16.23 7.08
CA TYR A 388 -10.24 16.19 7.97
C TYR A 388 -11.47 15.60 7.30
N ILE A 389 -12.09 14.61 7.95
CA ILE A 389 -13.28 13.93 7.39
C ILE A 389 -14.49 14.86 7.24
N ALA A 390 -14.66 15.84 8.15
CA ALA A 390 -15.74 16.82 8.03
C ALA A 390 -15.54 17.74 6.81
N GLN A 391 -14.31 18.15 6.52
CA GLN A 391 -14.00 18.88 5.29
C GLN A 391 -14.23 18.04 4.04
N VAL A 392 -13.86 16.76 4.07
CA VAL A 392 -14.12 15.83 2.96
C VAL A 392 -15.63 15.72 2.68
N GLN A 393 -16.46 15.62 3.72
CA GLN A 393 -17.91 15.59 3.53
C GLN A 393 -18.43 16.91 2.95
N LEU A 394 -18.01 18.04 3.51
CA LEU A 394 -18.39 19.36 3.00
C LEU A 394 -18.01 19.56 1.53
N LEU A 395 -16.81 19.14 1.13
CA LEU A 395 -16.32 19.23 -0.24
C LEU A 395 -17.11 18.32 -1.19
N ARG A 396 -17.54 17.14 -0.74
CA ARG A 396 -18.43 16.27 -1.53
C ARG A 396 -19.77 16.95 -1.76
N ASP A 397 -20.40 17.41 -0.69
CA ASP A 397 -21.70 18.07 -0.75
C ASP A 397 -21.63 19.29 -1.68
N ARG A 398 -20.56 20.09 -1.59
CA ARG A 398 -20.36 21.26 -2.45
C ARG A 398 -20.12 20.90 -3.92
N LEU A 399 -19.33 19.86 -4.21
CA LEU A 399 -19.05 19.44 -5.59
C LEU A 399 -20.25 18.72 -6.23
N GLU A 400 -21.13 18.10 -5.44
CA GLU A 400 -22.39 17.50 -5.93
C GLU A 400 -23.35 18.55 -6.51
N GLU A 401 -23.26 19.82 -6.08
CA GLU A 401 -24.03 20.93 -6.66
C GLU A 401 -23.64 21.24 -8.11
N TYR A 402 -22.50 20.73 -8.58
CA TYR A 402 -21.95 20.98 -9.91
C TYR A 402 -21.89 19.70 -10.74
N PRO A 403 -22.87 19.43 -11.62
CA PRO A 403 -22.89 18.21 -12.44
C PRO A 403 -21.63 17.98 -13.29
N GLN A 404 -20.97 19.06 -13.72
CA GLN A 404 -19.71 19.01 -14.46
C GLN A 404 -18.52 18.45 -13.64
N ALA A 405 -18.58 18.52 -12.31
CA ALA A 405 -17.57 17.95 -11.41
C ALA A 405 -17.88 16.50 -11.03
N SER A 406 -18.93 15.89 -11.59
CA SER A 406 -19.26 14.50 -11.35
C SER A 406 -18.10 13.59 -11.79
N GLY A 407 -17.57 12.82 -10.85
CA GLY A 407 -16.40 11.95 -11.05
C GLY A 407 -15.12 12.41 -10.34
N VAL A 408 -15.08 13.64 -9.80
CA VAL A 408 -13.98 14.08 -8.94
C VAL A 408 -13.91 13.20 -7.68
N ASP A 409 -12.73 12.66 -7.40
CA ASP A 409 -12.53 11.84 -6.20
C ASP A 409 -12.21 12.73 -4.99
N VAL A 410 -13.12 12.78 -4.03
CA VAL A 410 -12.94 13.54 -2.78
C VAL A 410 -12.71 12.56 -1.63
N SER A 411 -11.56 12.63 -0.97
CA SER A 411 -11.20 11.69 0.07
C SER A 411 -10.20 12.25 1.08
N THR A 412 -9.99 11.52 2.18
CA THR A 412 -8.93 11.90 3.14
C THR A 412 -7.56 11.53 2.59
N ILE A 413 -6.50 12.22 3.04
CA ILE A 413 -5.11 11.88 2.67
C ILE A 413 -4.83 10.39 2.94
N ASP A 414 -5.20 9.90 4.14
CA ASP A 414 -4.99 8.51 4.54
C ASP A 414 -5.73 7.50 3.63
N SER A 415 -6.90 7.86 3.10
CA SER A 415 -7.68 6.96 2.21
C SER A 415 -7.33 7.09 0.73
N PHE A 416 -6.66 8.17 0.31
CA PHE A 416 -6.12 8.32 -1.05
C PHE A 416 -4.75 7.66 -1.25
N GLN A 417 -4.17 7.11 -0.20
CA GLN A 417 -2.87 6.47 -0.27
C GLN A 417 -2.81 5.43 -1.42
N GLY A 418 -1.78 5.56 -2.27
CA GLY A 418 -1.51 4.62 -3.38
C GLY A 418 -2.29 4.81 -4.64
N ARG A 419 -3.21 5.76 -4.61
CA ARG A 419 -3.83 6.30 -5.80
C ARG A 419 -2.99 7.48 -6.28
N GLU A 420 -3.22 7.89 -7.51
CA GLU A 420 -2.62 9.07 -8.13
C GLU A 420 -3.66 9.72 -9.03
N ALA A 421 -3.52 11.01 -9.26
CA ALA A 421 -4.40 11.79 -10.13
C ALA A 421 -3.55 12.80 -10.93
N ASP A 422 -3.99 13.18 -12.13
CA ASP A 422 -3.26 14.17 -12.92
C ASP A 422 -3.24 15.54 -12.22
N ALA A 423 -4.33 15.91 -11.56
CA ALA A 423 -4.46 17.08 -10.71
C ALA A 423 -4.90 16.71 -9.29
N VAL A 424 -4.22 17.24 -8.27
CA VAL A 424 -4.59 17.07 -6.85
C VAL A 424 -4.80 18.43 -6.21
N ILE A 425 -5.93 18.64 -5.56
CA ILE A 425 -6.23 19.84 -4.79
C ILE A 425 -6.31 19.46 -3.31
N ILE A 426 -5.56 20.15 -2.46
CA ILE A 426 -5.46 19.83 -1.04
C ILE A 426 -6.01 21.00 -0.21
N SER A 427 -7.03 20.76 0.61
CA SER A 427 -7.52 21.73 1.61
C SER A 427 -6.96 21.42 2.98
N MET A 428 -6.24 22.38 3.56
CA MET A 428 -5.57 22.25 4.86
C MET A 428 -6.48 22.52 6.05
N VAL A 429 -7.57 23.25 5.86
CA VAL A 429 -8.64 23.54 6.84
C VAL A 429 -8.24 24.49 7.96
N ARG A 430 -7.06 24.30 8.53
CA ARG A 430 -6.64 24.96 9.76
C ARG A 430 -6.35 26.43 9.52
N SER A 431 -7.14 27.26 10.19
CA SER A 431 -7.00 28.71 10.21
C SER A 431 -7.42 29.22 11.60
N ASN A 432 -6.44 29.58 12.43
CA ASN A 432 -6.67 30.04 13.80
C ASN A 432 -5.54 30.95 14.30
N SER A 433 -5.90 31.86 15.21
CA SER A 433 -4.96 32.83 15.80
C SER A 433 -3.87 32.22 16.69
N ARG A 434 -3.94 30.93 17.00
CA ARG A 434 -2.96 30.22 17.84
C ARG A 434 -1.84 29.57 17.03
N GLY A 435 -1.93 29.58 15.69
CA GLY A 435 -0.98 28.84 14.83
C GLY A 435 -1.06 27.32 15.02
N ALA A 436 -2.19 26.81 15.53
CA ALA A 436 -2.34 25.40 15.87
C ALA A 436 -2.72 24.59 14.63
N VAL A 437 -1.76 23.83 14.10
CA VAL A 437 -1.99 22.96 12.93
C VAL A 437 -2.56 21.58 13.31
N GLY A 438 -2.45 21.17 14.58
CA GLY A 438 -2.91 19.86 15.04
C GLY A 438 -2.18 18.71 14.36
N PHE A 439 -2.90 17.70 13.88
CA PHE A 439 -2.27 16.53 13.24
C PHE A 439 -1.73 16.77 11.83
N LEU A 440 -1.92 17.98 11.27
CA LEU A 440 -1.20 18.43 10.07
C LEU A 440 0.32 18.48 10.27
N GLY A 441 0.79 18.57 11.51
CA GLY A 441 2.22 18.56 11.82
C GLY A 441 2.94 17.23 11.54
N ASP A 442 2.24 16.22 11.02
CA ASP A 442 2.85 14.99 10.52
C ASP A 442 3.34 15.17 9.07
N ASN A 443 4.64 15.41 8.93
CA ASN A 443 5.34 15.60 7.66
C ASN A 443 5.08 14.45 6.67
N ARG A 444 4.87 13.22 7.16
CA ARG A 444 4.61 12.05 6.32
C ARG A 444 3.28 12.16 5.59
N ARG A 445 2.25 12.75 6.23
CA ARG A 445 0.93 12.99 5.60
C ARG A 445 1.03 14.01 4.48
N MET A 446 1.77 15.08 4.71
CA MET A 446 1.97 16.12 3.70
C MET A 446 2.74 15.59 2.49
N ASN A 447 3.81 14.84 2.75
CA ASN A 447 4.56 14.14 1.71
C ASN A 447 3.62 13.24 0.88
N VAL A 448 2.77 12.45 1.54
CA VAL A 448 1.80 11.60 0.85
C VAL A 448 0.87 12.44 -0.01
N ALA A 449 0.23 13.48 0.56
CA ALA A 449 -0.76 14.30 -0.13
C ALA A 449 -0.22 14.96 -1.40
N ILE A 450 0.93 15.64 -1.31
CA ILE A 450 1.55 16.34 -2.44
C ILE A 450 2.02 15.35 -3.51
N THR A 451 2.60 14.22 -3.11
CA THR A 451 3.18 13.23 -4.05
C THR A 451 2.15 12.34 -4.77
N ARG A 452 0.85 12.63 -4.59
CA ARG A 452 -0.24 11.99 -5.35
C ARG A 452 -0.45 12.65 -6.72
N ALA A 453 0.08 13.86 -6.91
CA ALA A 453 -0.13 14.64 -8.11
C ALA A 453 0.75 14.18 -9.29
N ARG A 454 0.09 14.01 -10.43
CA ARG A 454 0.62 13.86 -11.80
C ARG A 454 1.45 15.08 -12.20
N ARG A 455 0.67 16.10 -12.55
CA ARG A 455 1.05 17.25 -13.36
C ARG A 455 0.71 18.57 -12.67
N HIS A 456 -0.24 18.56 -11.73
CA HIS A 456 -0.72 19.73 -11.02
C HIS A 456 -1.05 19.41 -9.57
N VAL A 457 -0.48 20.17 -8.64
CA VAL A 457 -0.91 20.20 -7.23
C VAL A 457 -1.30 21.61 -6.84
N ALA A 458 -2.46 21.76 -6.21
CA ALA A 458 -2.91 23.02 -5.62
C ALA A 458 -3.10 22.85 -4.11
N LEU A 459 -2.47 23.72 -3.34
CA LEU A 459 -2.56 23.77 -1.90
C LEU A 459 -3.43 24.95 -1.48
N VAL A 460 -4.56 24.69 -0.82
CA VAL A 460 -5.47 25.71 -0.26
C VAL A 460 -5.29 25.74 1.25
N CYS A 461 -4.90 26.89 1.78
CA CYS A 461 -4.54 27.01 3.20
C CYS A 461 -4.47 28.46 3.68
N ASP A 462 -4.49 28.66 5.00
CA ASP A 462 -4.10 29.91 5.64
C ASP A 462 -2.60 29.89 6.00
N SER A 463 -1.79 30.65 5.26
CA SER A 463 -0.34 30.73 5.47
C SER A 463 0.04 31.16 6.89
N SER A 464 -0.75 32.04 7.51
CA SER A 464 -0.44 32.56 8.84
C SER A 464 -0.66 31.56 9.97
N THR A 465 -1.46 30.52 9.72
CA THR A 465 -1.63 29.41 10.65
C THR A 465 -0.57 28.34 10.38
N ILE A 466 -0.42 27.89 9.12
CA ILE A 466 0.43 26.75 8.79
C ILE A 466 1.93 27.03 8.94
N CYS A 467 2.38 28.26 8.67
CA CYS A 467 3.81 28.62 8.76
C CYS A 467 4.35 28.65 10.20
N ASN A 468 3.49 28.48 11.22
CA ASN A 468 3.95 28.27 12.60
C ASN A 468 4.47 26.85 12.87
N ASN A 469 4.33 25.94 11.91
CA ASN A 469 4.97 24.64 11.95
C ASN A 469 6.22 24.66 11.06
N ASP A 470 7.38 24.27 11.62
CA ASP A 470 8.68 24.34 10.94
C ASP A 470 8.69 23.65 9.57
N PHE A 471 8.02 22.51 9.43
CA PHE A 471 7.98 21.78 8.17
C PHE A 471 7.03 22.42 7.16
N LEU A 472 5.85 22.87 7.60
CA LEU A 472 4.87 23.49 6.71
C LEU A 472 5.28 24.91 6.27
N GLY A 473 6.07 25.62 7.10
CA GLY A 473 6.58 26.95 6.78
C GLY A 473 7.70 26.97 5.74
N VAL A 474 8.41 25.86 5.52
CA VAL A 474 9.45 25.75 4.48
C VAL A 474 8.85 25.66 3.07
N ALA A 475 7.55 25.35 2.96
CA ALA A 475 6.82 25.36 1.68
C ALA A 475 6.42 26.77 1.19
N SER A 476 6.86 27.84 1.86
CA SER A 476 6.50 29.24 1.53
C SER A 476 7.62 30.03 0.84
#